data_AF-A0A974YGN0-F1
#
_entry.id   AF-A0A974YGN0-F1
#
_cell.length_a   1.000
_cell.length_b   1.000
_cell.length_c   1.000
_cell.angle_alpha   90.00
_cell.angle_beta   90.00
_cell.angle_gamma   90.00
#
_symmetry.space_group_name_H-M   'P 1'
#
loop_
_entity.id
_entity.type
_entity.pdbx_description
1 polymer ?
#
loop_
_entity_poly.entity_id
_entity_poly.type
_entity_poly.pdbx_seq_one_letter_code
_entity_poly.pdbx_strand_id
1 'polypeptide(L)'
;MRQNTATSSKRRPPARIWKLYSVSVPGFGREIIHALSKQAALREAKNCEAFGSMSFAQFRQIVTAYMLKEPLADDGYGYIRSQYGVEVRVHRGCWVKDPNSSHYGKVGNVLYAGRSANHVRVALLGHDTPLNFHPLDIGMDIPAYIPDAA
;
A
#
# COMPACT_ATOMS: atom_id res chain seq x y z
N MET A 1 -18.53 -47.81 -15.27
CA MET A 1 -17.54 -46.87 -14.70
C MET A 1 -17.77 -45.48 -15.31
N ARG A 2 -18.20 -44.49 -14.53
CA ARG A 2 -18.22 -43.08 -14.94
C ARG A 2 -17.45 -42.29 -13.89
N GLN A 3 -16.30 -41.73 -14.27
CA GLN A 3 -15.53 -40.85 -13.41
C GLN A 3 -16.11 -39.43 -13.53
N ASN A 4 -16.64 -38.91 -12.42
CA ASN A 4 -17.04 -37.51 -12.31
C ASN A 4 -15.78 -36.65 -12.15
N THR A 5 -15.43 -35.91 -13.18
CA THR A 5 -14.42 -34.84 -13.12
C THR A 5 -15.05 -33.61 -12.46
N ALA A 6 -15.05 -33.59 -11.12
CA ALA A 6 -15.32 -32.36 -10.38
C ALA A 6 -14.15 -31.39 -10.60
N THR A 7 -14.30 -30.50 -11.58
CA THR A 7 -13.45 -29.32 -11.72
C THR A 7 -13.63 -28.46 -10.47
N SER A 8 -12.71 -28.58 -9.52
CA SER A 8 -12.57 -27.66 -8.40
C SER A 8 -12.35 -26.27 -8.98
N SER A 9 -13.43 -25.47 -9.02
CA SER A 9 -13.36 -24.04 -9.22
C SER A 9 -12.52 -23.48 -8.07
N LYS A 10 -11.20 -23.38 -8.28
CA LYS A 10 -10.31 -22.64 -7.39
C LYS A 10 -10.88 -21.23 -7.30
N ARG A 11 -11.60 -20.93 -6.21
CA ARG A 11 -12.07 -19.58 -5.91
C ARG A 11 -10.86 -18.68 -6.04
N ARG A 12 -10.90 -17.74 -6.98
CA ARG A 12 -9.87 -16.69 -7.05
C ARG A 12 -9.78 -16.09 -5.63
N PRO A 13 -8.59 -15.93 -5.06
CA PRO A 13 -8.46 -15.25 -3.78
C PRO A 13 -9.18 -13.90 -3.91
N PRO A 14 -9.94 -13.49 -2.87
CA PRO A 14 -10.70 -12.25 -2.91
C PRO A 14 -9.77 -11.11 -3.32
N ALA A 15 -10.27 -10.26 -4.23
CA ALA A 15 -9.61 -9.03 -4.61
C ALA A 15 -9.18 -8.27 -3.35
N ARG A 16 -7.87 -8.03 -3.20
CA ARG A 16 -7.33 -7.26 -2.08
C ARG A 16 -7.55 -5.79 -2.38
N ILE A 17 -8.65 -5.24 -1.88
CA ILE A 17 -8.99 -3.84 -2.07
C ILE A 17 -8.24 -3.01 -1.04
N TRP A 18 -7.20 -2.33 -1.50
CA TRP A 18 -6.47 -1.34 -0.70
C TRP A 18 -7.30 -0.07 -0.58
N LYS A 19 -7.43 0.46 0.63
CA LYS A 19 -8.22 1.64 0.93
C LYS A 19 -7.36 2.68 1.62
N LEU A 20 -7.64 3.95 1.33
CA LEU A 20 -7.04 5.07 2.04
C LEU A 20 -7.72 5.24 3.39
N TYR A 21 -6.91 5.26 4.43
CA TYR A 21 -7.33 5.62 5.78
C TYR A 21 -6.62 6.89 6.18
N SER A 22 -7.41 7.83 6.70
CA SER A 22 -6.89 8.83 7.59
C SER A 22 -6.68 8.21 8.96
N VAL A 23 -5.49 8.34 9.51
CA VAL A 23 -5.22 7.98 10.90
C VAL A 23 -4.82 9.24 11.65
N SER A 24 -5.44 9.48 12.80
CA SER A 24 -5.20 10.67 13.60
C SER A 24 -4.85 10.26 15.02
N VAL A 25 -3.86 10.95 15.58
CA VAL A 25 -3.53 10.88 17.00
C VAL A 25 -3.64 12.30 17.57
N PRO A 26 -4.49 12.53 18.59
CA PRO A 26 -4.63 13.84 19.21
C PRO A 26 -3.28 14.43 19.62
N GLY A 27 -3.00 15.68 19.22
CA GLY A 27 -1.75 16.38 19.51
C GLY A 27 -0.59 16.13 18.53
N PHE A 28 -0.73 15.18 17.59
CA PHE A 28 0.32 14.83 16.62
C PHE A 28 -0.11 14.92 15.16
N GLY A 29 -1.36 15.36 14.92
CA GLY A 29 -1.90 15.55 13.58
C GLY A 29 -2.45 14.28 12.94
N ARG A 30 -2.44 14.28 11.60
CA ARG A 30 -3.13 13.31 10.75
C ARG A 30 -2.17 12.72 9.73
N GLU A 31 -2.38 11.44 9.49
CA GLU A 31 -1.61 10.56 8.65
C GLU A 31 -2.50 9.96 7.56
N ILE A 32 -1.94 9.75 6.38
CA ILE A 32 -2.61 9.00 5.33
C ILE A 32 -1.92 7.64 5.16
N ILE A 33 -2.68 6.57 5.32
CA ILE A 33 -2.20 5.19 5.27
C ILE A 33 -3.07 4.40 4.29
N HIS A 34 -2.44 3.76 3.31
CA HIS A 34 -3.09 2.69 2.55
C HIS A 34 -3.06 1.37 3.31
N ALA A 35 -4.22 0.76 3.50
CA ALA A 35 -4.34 -0.54 4.17
C ALA A 35 -5.54 -1.35 3.67
N LEU A 36 -5.53 -2.65 3.93
CA LEU A 36 -6.64 -3.56 3.59
C LEU A 36 -7.86 -3.42 4.51
N SER A 37 -7.67 -2.85 5.71
CA SER A 37 -8.73 -2.67 6.71
C SER A 37 -8.39 -1.54 7.68
N LYS A 38 -9.40 -1.09 8.44
CA LYS A 38 -9.22 -0.09 9.51
C LYS A 38 -8.23 -0.57 10.55
N GLN A 39 -8.31 -1.83 10.96
CA GLN A 39 -7.39 -2.43 11.93
C GLN A 39 -5.97 -2.54 11.38
N ALA A 40 -5.79 -2.81 10.08
CA ALA A 40 -4.48 -2.79 9.44
C ALA A 40 -3.88 -1.38 9.42
N ALA A 41 -4.69 -0.35 9.10
CA ALA A 41 -4.26 1.04 9.16
C ALA A 41 -3.81 1.46 10.57
N LEU A 42 -4.60 1.09 11.60
CA LEU A 42 -4.25 1.36 13.00
C LEU A 42 -2.97 0.65 13.45
N ARG A 43 -2.71 -0.57 12.94
CA ARG A 43 -1.47 -1.30 13.22
C ARG A 43 -0.27 -0.62 12.59
N GLU A 44 -0.41 -0.15 11.36
CA GLU A 44 0.64 0.55 10.62
C GLU A 44 0.99 1.90 11.27
N ALA A 45 0.00 2.54 11.91
CA ALA A 45 0.17 3.80 12.60
C ALA A 45 1.08 3.74 13.83
N LYS A 46 1.49 2.55 14.30
CA LYS A 46 2.57 2.43 15.30
C LYS A 46 3.89 3.02 14.81
N ASN A 47 4.07 3.17 13.50
CA ASN A 47 5.24 3.78 12.90
C ASN A 47 5.10 5.32 12.81
N CYS A 48 4.02 5.87 13.39
CA CYS A 48 3.81 7.30 13.45
C CYS A 48 4.72 7.96 14.49
N GLU A 49 5.10 9.23 14.27
CA GLU A 49 5.95 10.00 15.21
C GLU A 49 5.33 10.04 16.61
N ALA A 50 3.99 10.12 16.67
CA ALA A 50 3.22 10.04 17.90
C ALA A 50 3.52 8.81 18.77
N PHE A 51 3.84 7.68 18.16
CA PHE A 51 4.16 6.46 18.90
C PHE A 51 5.48 6.58 19.68
N GLY A 52 6.44 7.37 19.19
CA GLY A 52 7.72 7.58 19.89
C GLY A 52 7.58 8.34 21.21
N SER A 53 6.45 9.01 21.44
CA SER A 53 6.20 9.86 22.61
C SER A 53 5.29 9.22 23.68
N MET A 54 4.80 7.99 23.49
CA MET A 54 3.88 7.34 24.43
C MET A 54 3.97 5.81 24.41
N SER A 55 3.39 5.15 25.42
CA SER A 55 3.29 3.67 25.41
C SER A 55 2.31 3.17 24.34
N PHE A 56 2.48 1.93 23.89
CA PHE A 56 1.55 1.28 22.96
C PHE A 56 0.12 1.18 23.49
N ALA A 57 -0.05 1.02 24.81
CA ALA A 57 -1.37 0.99 25.43
C ALA A 57 -2.09 2.36 25.29
N GLN A 58 -1.39 3.46 25.58
CA GLN A 58 -1.92 4.82 25.42
C GLN A 58 -2.21 5.12 23.95
N PHE A 59 -1.26 4.82 23.06
CA PHE A 59 -1.43 5.00 21.62
C PHE A 59 -2.71 4.34 21.12
N ARG A 60 -2.95 3.09 21.51
CA ARG A 60 -4.15 2.34 21.10
C ARG A 60 -5.47 2.91 21.61
N GLN A 61 -5.47 3.64 22.73
CA GLN A 61 -6.68 4.24 23.28
C GLN A 61 -7.11 5.50 22.53
N ILE A 62 -6.14 6.23 21.96
CA ILE A 62 -6.40 7.57 21.37
C ILE A 62 -6.29 7.60 19.85
N VAL A 63 -5.64 6.61 19.24
CA VAL A 63 -5.51 6.54 17.78
C VAL A 63 -6.88 6.27 17.14
N THR A 64 -7.24 7.09 16.16
CA THR A 64 -8.48 6.93 15.40
C THR A 64 -8.18 6.77 13.93
N ALA A 65 -8.98 5.96 13.24
CA ALA A 65 -8.88 5.80 11.80
C ALA A 65 -10.26 5.89 11.14
N TYR A 66 -10.32 6.63 10.04
CA TYR A 66 -11.49 6.74 9.18
C TYR A 66 -11.10 6.53 7.73
N MET A 67 -11.97 5.86 6.99
CA MET A 67 -11.76 5.62 5.57
C MET A 67 -11.99 6.90 4.79
N LEU A 68 -11.09 7.21 3.87
CA LEU A 68 -11.26 8.28 2.91
C LEU A 68 -12.06 7.76 1.71
N LYS A 69 -13.07 8.52 1.31
CA LYS A 69 -13.90 8.22 0.13
C LYS A 69 -13.40 8.89 -1.13
N GLU A 70 -12.68 10.00 -0.97
CA GLU A 70 -12.19 10.81 -2.08
C GLU A 70 -10.68 10.61 -2.26
N PRO A 71 -10.19 10.61 -3.52
CA PRO A 71 -8.77 10.64 -3.80
C PRO A 71 -8.14 11.92 -3.26
N LEU A 72 -6.87 11.84 -2.89
CA LEU A 72 -6.11 12.99 -2.41
C LEU A 72 -5.63 13.83 -3.60
N ALA A 73 -5.53 15.15 -3.40
CA ALA A 73 -5.12 16.08 -4.45
C ALA A 73 -3.65 15.91 -4.87
N ASP A 74 -2.78 15.61 -3.91
CA ASP A 74 -1.39 15.22 -4.14
C ASP A 74 -1.24 13.76 -3.76
N ASP A 75 -0.49 13.00 -4.56
CA ASP A 75 -0.21 11.59 -4.33
C ASP A 75 1.14 11.32 -3.62
N GLY A 76 1.88 12.40 -3.36
CA GLY A 76 3.13 12.42 -2.61
C GLY A 76 4.37 12.07 -3.45
N TYR A 77 4.21 11.85 -4.76
CA TYR A 77 5.31 11.41 -5.63
C TYR A 77 5.96 12.54 -6.45
N GLY A 78 5.63 13.80 -6.19
CA GLY A 78 6.21 14.96 -6.88
C GLY A 78 7.75 14.98 -6.82
N TYR A 79 8.33 14.72 -5.64
CA TYR A 79 9.78 14.61 -5.48
C TYR A 79 10.38 13.51 -6.37
N ILE A 80 9.79 12.31 -6.35
CA ILE A 80 10.30 11.17 -7.12
C ILE A 80 10.28 11.45 -8.62
N ARG A 81 9.19 12.01 -9.13
CA ARG A 81 9.09 12.41 -10.54
C ARG A 81 10.16 13.42 -10.92
N SER A 82 10.36 14.44 -10.07
CA SER A 82 11.34 15.51 -10.33
C SER A 82 12.79 15.05 -10.28
N GLN A 83 13.16 14.19 -9.32
CA GLN A 83 14.56 13.83 -9.07
C GLN A 83 15.01 12.59 -9.85
N TYR A 84 14.13 11.61 -10.03
CA TYR A 84 14.47 10.34 -10.65
C TYR A 84 13.91 10.18 -12.07
N GLY A 85 13.04 11.10 -12.52
CA GLY A 85 12.38 11.01 -13.82
C GLY A 85 11.44 9.80 -13.95
N VAL A 86 11.05 9.18 -12.84
CA VAL A 86 10.16 8.01 -12.83
C VAL A 86 8.72 8.50 -12.74
N GLU A 87 7.92 8.18 -13.77
CA GLU A 87 6.48 8.46 -13.85
C GLU A 87 5.65 7.55 -12.93
N VAL A 88 5.92 7.63 -11.62
CA VAL A 88 5.15 6.93 -10.59
C VAL A 88 3.75 7.53 -10.52
N ARG A 89 2.71 6.70 -10.42
CA ARG A 89 1.33 7.15 -10.17
C ARG A 89 0.61 6.17 -9.26
N VAL A 90 -0.14 6.69 -8.29
CA VAL A 90 -0.94 5.84 -7.40
C VAL A 90 -1.93 4.99 -8.21
N HIS A 91 -2.10 3.75 -7.78
CA HIS A 91 -2.92 2.69 -8.39
C HIS A 91 -2.43 2.17 -9.75
N ARG A 92 -1.28 2.65 -10.28
CA ARG A 92 -0.64 2.01 -11.43
C ARG A 92 0.02 0.69 -11.04
N GLY A 93 0.06 -0.21 -12.01
CA GLY A 93 0.82 -1.45 -11.92
C GLY A 93 2.31 -1.15 -11.96
N CYS A 94 3.08 -1.95 -11.24
CA CYS A 94 4.52 -1.86 -11.22
C CYS A 94 5.16 -3.23 -10.98
N TRP A 95 6.45 -3.36 -11.27
CA TRP A 95 7.22 -4.57 -10.97
C TRP A 95 8.60 -4.23 -10.39
N VAL A 96 9.14 -5.14 -9.60
CA VAL A 96 10.47 -4.98 -8.99
C VAL A 96 11.53 -5.43 -10.00
N LYS A 97 12.38 -4.50 -10.44
CA LYS A 97 13.39 -4.73 -11.47
C LYS A 97 14.81 -4.88 -10.95
N ASP A 98 15.07 -4.58 -9.69
CA ASP A 98 16.39 -4.82 -9.09
C ASP A 98 16.65 -6.33 -8.94
N PRO A 99 17.65 -6.90 -9.62
CA PRO A 99 17.97 -8.32 -9.55
C PRO A 99 18.50 -8.76 -8.17
N ASN A 100 18.96 -7.83 -7.33
CA ASN A 100 19.44 -8.14 -5.98
C ASN A 100 18.31 -8.17 -4.94
N SER A 101 17.12 -7.71 -5.31
CA SER A 101 15.96 -7.73 -4.44
C SER A 101 15.42 -9.15 -4.26
N SER A 102 15.09 -9.53 -3.03
CA SER A 102 14.31 -10.76 -2.73
C SER A 102 12.90 -10.74 -3.34
N HIS A 103 12.51 -9.64 -3.97
CA HIS A 103 11.24 -9.44 -4.64
C HIS A 103 11.39 -9.24 -6.15
N TYR A 104 12.58 -9.44 -6.72
CA TYR A 104 12.82 -9.34 -8.16
C TYR A 104 11.76 -10.08 -8.99
N GLY A 105 11.25 -9.40 -10.02
CA GLY A 105 10.21 -9.90 -10.94
C GLY A 105 8.79 -9.92 -10.35
N LYS A 106 8.60 -9.64 -9.05
CA LYS A 106 7.26 -9.55 -8.47
C LYS A 106 6.55 -8.29 -8.95
N VAL A 107 5.25 -8.43 -9.17
CA VAL A 107 4.37 -7.35 -9.60
C VAL A 107 3.51 -6.87 -8.44
N GLY A 108 3.01 -5.65 -8.56
CA GLY A 108 2.15 -5.02 -7.58
C GLY A 108 1.51 -3.75 -8.10
N ASN A 109 0.94 -2.97 -7.19
CA ASN A 109 0.42 -1.65 -7.51
C ASN A 109 1.03 -0.60 -6.59
N VAL A 110 1.28 0.56 -7.17
CA VAL A 110 1.72 1.73 -6.41
C VAL A 110 0.59 2.19 -5.50
N LEU A 111 0.91 2.40 -4.25
CA LEU A 111 0.06 2.99 -3.24
C LEU A 111 0.49 4.43 -3.00
N TYR A 112 -0.39 5.21 -2.38
CA TYR A 112 -0.04 6.50 -1.80
C TYR A 112 1.26 6.42 -0.97
N ALA A 113 2.16 7.39 -1.18
CA ALA A 113 3.48 7.40 -0.56
C ALA A 113 3.41 7.44 0.98
N GLY A 114 2.37 8.08 1.53
CA GLY A 114 2.21 8.29 2.96
C GLY A 114 3.40 9.10 3.47
N ARG A 115 4.15 8.53 4.42
CA ARG A 115 5.39 9.10 4.96
C ARG A 115 6.63 8.86 4.10
N SER A 116 6.54 7.98 3.12
CA SER A 116 7.69 7.50 2.35
C SER A 116 7.88 8.32 1.07
N ALA A 117 8.02 9.64 1.17
CA ALA A 117 8.10 10.54 0.00
C ALA A 117 9.31 10.28 -0.93
N ASN A 118 10.34 9.57 -0.44
CA ASN A 118 11.55 9.23 -1.19
C ASN A 118 11.57 7.78 -1.71
N HIS A 119 10.51 7.01 -1.46
CA HIS A 119 10.40 5.61 -1.88
C HIS A 119 9.05 5.37 -2.55
N VAL A 120 8.99 4.41 -3.46
CA VAL A 120 7.73 3.96 -4.04
C VAL A 120 7.10 2.94 -3.09
N ARG A 121 5.91 3.26 -2.59
CA ARG A 121 5.15 2.36 -1.72
C ARG A 121 4.30 1.43 -2.57
N VAL A 122 4.48 0.13 -2.43
CA VAL A 122 3.91 -0.87 -3.34
C VAL A 122 3.15 -1.96 -2.58
N ALA A 123 1.95 -2.26 -3.05
CA ALA A 123 1.22 -3.48 -2.72
C ALA A 123 1.64 -4.60 -3.66
N LEU A 124 2.64 -5.41 -3.26
CA LEU A 124 3.01 -6.60 -4.02
C LEU A 124 1.92 -7.67 -3.94
N LEU A 125 1.73 -8.42 -5.03
CA LEU A 125 0.79 -9.54 -5.03
C LEU A 125 1.19 -10.60 -4.00
N GLY A 126 0.22 -11.01 -3.18
CA GLY A 126 0.43 -11.96 -2.09
C GLY A 126 0.92 -11.35 -0.78
N HIS A 127 1.20 -10.03 -0.73
CA HIS A 127 1.61 -9.35 0.50
C HIS A 127 0.44 -8.59 1.15
N ASP A 128 0.30 -8.73 2.48
CA ASP A 128 -0.75 -8.08 3.28
C ASP A 128 -0.31 -6.71 3.81
N THR A 129 0.99 -6.43 3.73
CA THR A 129 1.63 -5.19 4.15
C THR A 129 2.31 -4.55 2.94
N PRO A 130 2.19 -3.23 2.78
CA PRO A 130 2.89 -2.53 1.72
C PRO A 130 4.40 -2.54 1.97
N LEU A 131 5.17 -2.52 0.90
CA LEU A 131 6.63 -2.47 0.94
C LEU A 131 7.11 -1.17 0.30
N ASN A 132 8.27 -0.69 0.73
CA ASN A 132 8.89 0.51 0.19
C ASN A 132 10.07 0.10 -0.69
N PHE A 133 10.15 0.64 -1.90
CA PHE A 133 11.23 0.39 -2.84
C PHE A 133 11.89 1.69 -3.24
N HIS A 134 13.20 1.66 -3.52
CA HIS A 134 13.86 2.81 -4.12
C HIS A 134 13.25 3.05 -5.52
N PRO A 135 13.07 4.30 -5.97
CA PRO A 135 12.41 4.57 -7.26
C PRO A 135 13.06 3.90 -8.47
N LEU A 136 14.40 3.75 -8.44
CA LEU A 136 15.15 3.10 -9.51
C LEU A 136 15.07 1.58 -9.51
N ASP A 137 14.42 0.96 -8.51
CA ASP A 137 14.28 -0.49 -8.39
C ASP A 137 12.90 -0.96 -8.90
N ILE A 138 12.07 -0.03 -9.38
CA ILE A 138 10.72 -0.28 -9.86
C ILE A 138 10.59 0.05 -11.36
N GLY A 139 9.87 -0.80 -12.09
CA GLY A 139 9.36 -0.56 -13.44
C GLY A 139 7.87 -0.23 -13.42
N MET A 140 7.42 0.68 -14.28
CA MET A 140 6.06 1.27 -14.31
C MET A 140 5.28 0.96 -15.61
N ASP A 141 5.82 0.08 -16.45
CA ASP A 141 5.38 -0.24 -17.81
C ASP A 141 4.30 -1.32 -17.89
N ILE A 142 3.71 -1.71 -16.76
CA ILE A 142 2.61 -2.68 -16.71
C ILE A 142 1.26 -2.03 -16.39
N PRO A 143 0.14 -2.49 -16.98
CA PRO A 143 -1.19 -2.07 -16.59
C PRO A 143 -1.46 -2.33 -15.10
N ALA A 144 -2.35 -1.53 -14.50
CA ALA A 144 -2.78 -1.74 -13.11
C ALA A 144 -3.33 -3.16 -12.92
N TYR A 145 -2.91 -3.81 -11.84
CA TYR A 145 -3.42 -5.13 -11.44
C TYR A 145 -4.52 -5.02 -10.37
N ILE A 146 -4.86 -3.82 -9.89
CA ILE A 146 -6.02 -3.70 -8.98
C ILE A 146 -7.26 -4.08 -9.79
N PRO A 147 -7.98 -5.17 -9.46
CA PRO A 147 -9.32 -5.34 -10.00
C PRO A 147 -10.10 -4.13 -9.52
N ASP A 148 -10.53 -3.30 -10.47
CA ASP A 148 -11.31 -2.10 -10.19
C ASP A 148 -12.33 -2.40 -9.09
N ALA A 149 -12.35 -1.56 -8.06
CA ALA A 149 -13.41 -1.57 -7.08
C ALA A 149 -14.70 -1.27 -7.84
N ALA A 150 -15.44 -2.32 -8.20
CA ALA A 150 -16.83 -2.24 -8.59
C ALA A 150 -17.67 -1.76 -7.40
#